data_AF-A0AAW4WVZ4-F1
#
_entry.id   AF-A0AAW4WVZ4-F1
#
_cell.length_a   1.000
_cell.length_b   1.000
_cell.length_c   1.000
_cell.angle_alpha   90.00
_cell.angle_beta   90.00
_cell.angle_gamma   90.00
#
_symmetry.space_group_name_H-M   'P 1'
#
loop_
_entity.id
_entity.type
_entity.pdbx_description
1 polymer ?
#
loop_
_entity_poly.entity_id
_entity_poly.type
_entity_poly.pdbx_seq_one_letter_code
_entity_poly.pdbx_strand_id
1 'polypeptide(L)'
;GRDKFESFSYVNLFDGGAKAALTGVDSVHMLLDSMEAFNGVRVRPGKTLLCIDEIQEIPDLLTLLKALHEEMPDLHVAVAGSYLGMAQHEDLS
;
A
#
# COMPACT_ATOMS: atom_id res chain seq x y z
N GLY A 1 -9.43 11.96 -6.01
CA GLY A 1 -9.38 10.49 -6.18
C GLY A 1 -10.24 10.05 -7.34
N ARG A 2 -11.56 9.92 -7.14
CA ARG A 2 -12.51 9.30 -8.10
C ARG A 2 -12.54 9.91 -9.50
N ASP A 3 -12.19 11.18 -9.66
CA ASP A 3 -12.17 11.83 -10.99
C ASP A 3 -10.88 11.59 -11.78
N LYS A 4 -9.91 10.87 -11.21
CA LYS A 4 -8.57 10.65 -11.80
C LYS A 4 -8.19 9.17 -11.97
N PHE A 5 -8.91 8.27 -11.31
CA PHE A 5 -8.63 6.82 -11.33
C PHE A 5 -9.90 6.03 -11.65
N GLU A 6 -9.75 5.00 -12.47
CA GLU A 6 -10.82 4.09 -12.88
C GLU A 6 -11.22 3.15 -11.74
N SER A 7 -10.28 2.78 -10.87
CA SER A 7 -10.52 1.90 -9.72
C SER A 7 -9.66 2.25 -8.51
N PHE A 8 -10.05 1.71 -7.35
CA PHE A 8 -9.35 1.85 -6.08
C PHE A 8 -9.18 0.46 -5.47
N SER A 9 -7.95 0.13 -5.06
CA SER A 9 -7.68 -1.06 -4.24
C SER A 9 -7.19 -0.58 -2.89
N TYR A 10 -8.00 -0.78 -1.85
CA TYR A 10 -7.79 -0.23 -0.51
C TYR A 10 -7.71 -1.36 0.51
N VAL A 11 -6.76 -1.28 1.44
CA VAL A 11 -6.71 -2.13 2.63
C VAL A 11 -6.42 -1.28 3.86
N ASN A 12 -6.94 -1.71 5.00
CA ASN A 12 -6.57 -1.21 6.32
C ASN A 12 -5.94 -2.35 7.11
N LEU A 13 -4.67 -2.20 7.50
CA LEU A 13 -3.91 -3.27 8.15
C LEU A 13 -4.25 -3.48 9.64
N PHE A 14 -5.15 -2.67 10.20
CA PHE A 14 -5.76 -2.95 11.50
C PHE A 14 -6.84 -4.05 11.39
N ASP A 15 -7.39 -4.28 10.19
CA ASP A 15 -8.23 -5.44 9.92
C ASP A 15 -7.39 -6.72 9.90
N GLY A 16 -7.77 -7.70 10.73
CA GLY A 16 -7.02 -8.95 10.86
C GLY A 16 -7.00 -9.79 9.58
N GLY A 17 -8.04 -9.71 8.74
CA GLY A 17 -8.09 -10.41 7.45
C GLY A 17 -7.12 -9.79 6.44
N ALA A 18 -7.13 -8.46 6.32
CA ALA A 18 -6.19 -7.72 5.49
C ALA A 18 -4.75 -7.95 5.95
N LYS A 19 -4.48 -7.83 7.25
CA LYS A 19 -3.14 -8.08 7.82
C LYS A 19 -2.66 -9.49 7.52
N ALA A 20 -3.51 -10.50 7.68
CA ALA A 20 -3.18 -11.88 7.35
C ALA A 20 -2.89 -12.08 5.86
N ALA A 21 -3.65 -11.43 4.97
CA ALA A 21 -3.48 -11.54 3.52
C ALA A 21 -2.17 -10.89 3.01
N LEU A 22 -1.65 -9.89 3.72
CA LEU A 22 -0.43 -9.17 3.36
C LEU A 22 0.80 -9.53 4.20
N THR A 23 0.66 -10.38 5.22
CA THR A 23 1.80 -10.83 6.02
C THR A 23 2.72 -11.73 5.19
N GLY A 24 4.03 -11.44 5.21
CA GLY A 24 5.04 -12.19 4.45
C GLY A 24 5.18 -11.75 2.98
N VAL A 25 4.53 -10.66 2.58
CA VAL A 25 4.78 -9.99 1.30
C VAL A 25 6.17 -9.36 1.34
N ASP A 26 7.06 -9.82 0.46
CA ASP A 26 8.46 -9.38 0.38
C ASP A 26 8.88 -8.87 -1.01
N SER A 27 7.93 -8.78 -1.95
CA SER A 27 8.16 -8.29 -3.30
C SER A 27 6.97 -7.50 -3.83
N VAL A 28 7.23 -6.62 -4.80
CA VAL A 28 6.19 -5.81 -5.47
C VAL A 28 5.13 -6.71 -6.11
N HIS A 29 5.54 -7.78 -6.77
CA HIS A 29 4.60 -8.69 -7.42
C HIS A 29 3.67 -9.37 -6.41
N MET A 30 4.21 -9.88 -5.29
CA MET A 30 3.40 -10.47 -4.22
C MET A 30 2.45 -9.45 -3.58
N LEU A 31 2.88 -8.21 -3.41
CA LEU A 31 2.00 -7.15 -2.91
C LEU A 31 0.79 -6.97 -3.82
N LEU A 32 1.01 -6.87 -5.13
CA LEU A 32 -0.07 -6.68 -6.08
C LEU A 32 -1.00 -7.90 -6.11
N ASP A 33 -0.46 -9.11 -6.17
CA ASP A 33 -1.25 -10.34 -6.19
C ASP A 33 -2.08 -10.51 -4.91
N SER A 34 -1.49 -10.24 -3.73
CA SER A 34 -2.21 -10.25 -2.45
C SER A 34 -3.32 -9.20 -2.41
N MET A 35 -3.07 -7.99 -2.92
CA MET A 35 -4.07 -6.92 -2.99
C MET A 35 -5.22 -7.28 -3.95
N GLU A 36 -4.91 -7.85 -5.11
CA GLU A 36 -5.92 -8.31 -6.07
C GLU A 36 -6.76 -9.46 -5.50
N ALA A 37 -6.12 -10.44 -4.84
CA ALA A 37 -6.79 -11.57 -4.22
C ALA A 37 -7.70 -11.15 -3.07
N PHE A 38 -7.25 -10.21 -2.22
CA PHE A 38 -8.01 -9.73 -1.07
C PHE A 38 -9.20 -8.85 -1.48
N ASN A 39 -9.00 -7.91 -2.41
CA ASN A 39 -10.03 -6.94 -2.80
C ASN A 39 -10.89 -7.36 -4.00
N GLY A 40 -10.46 -8.36 -4.78
CA GLY A 40 -11.08 -8.68 -6.07
C GLY A 40 -10.92 -7.58 -7.12
N VAL A 41 -10.04 -6.60 -6.88
CA VAL A 41 -9.79 -5.47 -7.78
C VAL A 41 -8.44 -5.64 -8.43
N ARG A 42 -8.43 -5.81 -9.76
CA ARG A 42 -7.20 -5.84 -10.54
C ARG A 42 -6.49 -4.49 -10.49
N VAL A 43 -5.23 -4.48 -10.07
CA VAL A 43 -4.41 -3.28 -9.96
C VAL A 43 -3.77 -2.97 -11.31
N ARG A 44 -4.09 -1.80 -11.86
CA ARG A 44 -3.59 -1.37 -13.17
C ARG A 44 -2.81 -0.05 -13.01
N PRO A 45 -1.51 -0.01 -13.33
CA PRO A 45 -0.72 1.24 -13.33
C PRO A 45 -1.41 2.35 -14.15
N GLY A 46 -1.34 3.59 -13.65
CA GLY A 46 -1.99 4.77 -14.21
C GLY A 46 -3.52 4.82 -14.12
N LYS A 47 -4.17 3.72 -13.73
CA LYS A 47 -5.65 3.59 -13.71
C LYS A 47 -6.21 3.28 -12.32
N THR A 48 -5.46 2.57 -11.49
CA THR A 48 -5.85 2.19 -10.14
C THR A 48 -5.04 2.99 -9.14
N LEU A 49 -5.71 3.53 -8.12
CA LEU A 49 -5.03 4.01 -6.92
C LEU A 49 -4.93 2.87 -5.91
N LEU A 50 -3.70 2.52 -5.52
CA LEU A 50 -3.42 1.57 -4.45
C LEU A 50 -3.38 2.33 -3.12
N CYS A 51 -4.14 1.90 -2.12
CA CYS A 51 -4.19 2.53 -0.81
C CYS A 51 -3.87 1.50 0.29
N ILE A 52 -2.87 1.80 1.11
CA ILE A 52 -2.49 0.98 2.26
C ILE A 52 -2.57 1.86 3.51
N ASP A 53 -3.56 1.59 4.35
CA ASP A 53 -3.79 2.30 5.60
C ASP A 53 -3.24 1.52 6.79
N GLU A 54 -2.77 2.25 7.81
CA GLU A 54 -1.99 1.73 8.93
C GLU A 54 -0.77 0.88 8.48
N ILE A 55 -0.02 1.36 7.48
CA ILE A 55 1.09 0.60 6.87
C ILE A 55 2.17 0.14 7.87
N GLN A 56 2.32 0.84 9.01
CA GLN A 56 3.26 0.46 10.06
C GLN A 56 2.94 -0.89 10.74
N GLU A 57 1.73 -1.41 10.56
CA GLU A 57 1.34 -2.73 11.06
C GLU A 57 2.10 -3.88 10.38
N ILE A 58 2.66 -3.64 9.19
CA ILE A 58 3.56 -4.56 8.47
C ILE A 58 4.79 -3.78 7.99
N PRO A 59 5.86 -3.70 8.81
CA PRO A 59 7.06 -2.92 8.49
C PRO A 59 7.75 -3.29 7.17
N ASP A 60 7.64 -4.55 6.72
CA ASP A 60 8.19 -4.98 5.43
C ASP A 60 7.51 -4.28 4.24
N LEU A 61 6.23 -3.89 4.37
CA LEU A 61 5.55 -3.12 3.32
C LEU A 61 6.09 -1.68 3.23
N LEU A 62 6.52 -1.09 4.35
CA LEU A 62 7.17 0.23 4.34
C LEU A 62 8.48 0.20 3.55
N THR A 63 9.29 -0.84 3.74
CA THR A 63 10.58 -0.97 3.02
C THR A 63 10.38 -1.25 1.52
N LEU A 64 9.29 -1.96 1.18
CA LEU A 64 8.92 -2.24 -0.21
C LEU A 64 8.46 -1.02 -1.01
N LEU A 65 8.04 0.08 -0.37
CA LEU A 65 7.57 1.27 -1.11
C LEU A 65 8.60 1.82 -2.08
N LYS A 66 9.89 1.71 -1.75
CA LYS A 66 10.97 2.12 -2.65
C LYS A 66 11.01 1.24 -3.90
N ALA A 67 11.07 -0.08 -3.72
CA ALA A 67 11.07 -1.04 -4.82
C ALA A 67 9.81 -0.89 -5.68
N LEU A 68 8.65 -0.68 -5.06
CA LEU A 68 7.38 -0.43 -5.74
C LEU A 68 7.46 0.78 -6.67
N HIS A 69 8.05 1.88 -6.21
CA HIS A 69 8.22 3.07 -7.05
C HIS A 69 9.25 2.87 -8.17
N GLU A 70 10.35 2.15 -7.90
CA GLU A 70 11.40 1.87 -8.88
C GLU A 70 10.93 0.90 -9.99
N GLU A 71 10.17 -0.14 -9.61
CA GLU A 71 9.68 -1.17 -10.53
C GLU A 71 8.40 -0.75 -11.27
N MET A 72 7.53 0.01 -10.60
CA MET A 72 6.19 0.38 -11.11
C MET A 72 5.96 1.89 -10.98
N PRO A 73 6.73 2.74 -11.68
CA PRO A 73 6.68 4.19 -11.51
C PRO A 73 5.32 4.82 -11.86
N ASP A 74 4.55 4.18 -12.74
CA ASP A 74 3.20 4.62 -13.14
C ASP A 74 2.10 4.17 -12.18
N LEU A 75 2.41 3.32 -11.19
CA LEU A 75 1.44 2.92 -10.18
C LEU A 75 1.38 3.98 -9.09
N HIS A 76 0.20 4.57 -8.91
CA HIS A 76 -0.03 5.53 -7.84
C HIS A 76 -0.39 4.81 -6.54
N VAL A 77 0.35 5.14 -5.48
CA VAL A 77 0.21 4.53 -4.16
C VAL A 77 0.01 5.64 -3.14
N ALA A 78 -1.00 5.48 -2.29
CA ALA A 78 -1.22 6.31 -1.11
C ALA A 78 -1.06 5.44 0.13
N VAL A 79 -0.23 5.88 1.07
CA VAL A 79 -0.03 5.20 2.34
C VAL A 79 -0.46 6.11 3.48
N ALA A 80 -1.09 5.53 4.49
CA ALA A 80 -1.43 6.20 5.73
C ALA A 80 -0.92 5.36 6.91
N GLY A 81 -0.64 6.05 8.01
CA GLY A 81 -0.23 5.43 9.25
C GLY A 81 -0.37 6.43 10.37
N SER A 82 -1.08 6.06 11.42
CA SER A 82 -1.31 6.91 12.60
C SER A 82 0.01 7.40 13.23
N TYR A 83 1.07 6.58 13.18
CA TYR A 83 2.41 6.94 13.63
C TYR A 83 3.27 7.70 12.60
N LEU A 84 2.94 7.60 11.30
CA LEU A 84 3.68 8.29 10.24
C LEU A 84 3.61 9.83 10.40
N GLY A 85 2.49 10.34 10.93
CA GLY A 85 2.32 11.76 11.24
C GLY A 85 3.13 12.25 12.44
N MET A 86 3.59 11.36 13.33
CA MET A 86 4.44 11.72 14.48
C MET A 86 5.93 11.56 14.17
N ALA A 87 6.32 10.55 13.39
CA ALA A 87 7.72 10.30 13.02
C ALA A 87 8.33 11.44 12.18
N GLN A 88 7.53 12.15 11.38
CA GLN A 88 8.02 13.32 10.63
C GLN A 88 8.43 14.51 11.52
N HIS A 89 8.02 14.54 12.79
CA HIS A 89 8.36 15.62 13.73
C HIS A 89 9.66 15.37 14.52
N GLU A 90 10.10 14.12 14.67
CA GLU A 90 11.32 13.79 15.41
C GLU A 90 12.61 14.02 14.61
N ASP A 91 12.58 13.93 13.27
CA ASP A 91 13.73 14.26 12.41
C ASP A 91 13.91 15.78 12.16
N LEU A 92 13.04 16.62 12.74
CA LEU A 92 13.08 18.08 12.62
C LEU A 92 13.23 18.81 13.98
N SER A 93 13.52 18.07 15.05
CA SER A 93 13.71 18.63 16.40
C SER A 93 15.16 18.53 16.87
#